data_AF-A0A944FUE6-F1
#
_entry.id   AF-A0A944FUE6-F1
#
_cell.length_a   1.000
_cell.length_b   1.000
_cell.length_c   1.000
_cell.angle_alpha   90.00
_cell.angle_beta   90.00
_cell.angle_gamma   90.00
#
_symmetry.space_group_name_H-M   'P 1'
#
loop_
_entity.id
_entity.type
_entity.pdbx_description
1 polymer ?
#
loop_
_entity_poly.entity_id
_entity_poly.type
_entity_poly.pdbx_seq_one_letter_code
_entity_poly.pdbx_strand_id
1 'polypeptide(L)'
;MKKRTLLICLCAVLLLVIANAVAVAFLYSPVKEERAELASGDADTTAINGVTDSATAKAAASTLAAAAETAKLSLSESSAEMQEAETAAIPETEVAVPEGPFEVRNCGTGKINSISQREDFSLEMKDEKGTVLWTYALPGMICGRLAQIDYYANRKIQYLFICGSSLYLLDRLGHIVKGFPVQLSSEVLLGPDAYDFSGAGRYNIMVLNRDGSIDMYNLKGERPASWKSIRPAEAAIGLPELLEKGNRSWWVVRSSEKSLVYGFYGNFVKSFVGEPLVNELN
;
A
#
# COMPACT_ATOMS: atom_id res chain seq x y z
N MET A 1 26.83 2.88 7.03
CA MET A 1 28.15 2.20 6.97
C MET A 1 28.10 0.71 7.30
N LYS A 2 27.30 0.24 8.26
CA LYS A 2 27.22 -1.20 8.64
C LYS A 2 26.77 -2.19 7.53
N LYS A 3 25.90 -1.76 6.60
CA LYS A 3 25.36 -2.62 5.52
C LYS A 3 26.40 -3.08 4.47
N ARG A 4 27.41 -2.24 4.17
CA ARG A 4 28.46 -2.59 3.18
C ARG A 4 29.46 -3.59 3.75
N THR A 5 29.77 -3.48 5.05
CA THR A 5 30.70 -4.39 5.73
C THR A 5 30.12 -5.81 5.85
N LEU A 6 28.81 -5.93 6.09
CA LEU A 6 28.14 -7.23 6.22
C LEU A 6 28.08 -8.00 4.88
N LEU A 7 27.79 -7.29 3.77
CA LEU A 7 27.75 -7.89 2.43
C LEU A 7 29.14 -8.36 1.97
N ILE A 8 30.19 -7.62 2.30
CA ILE A 8 31.58 -8.01 2.00
C ILE A 8 31.99 -9.25 2.81
N CYS A 9 31.59 -9.33 4.09
CA CYS A 9 31.81 -10.54 4.90
C CYS A 9 31.08 -11.76 4.35
N LEU A 10 29.81 -11.63 3.94
CA LEU A 10 29.04 -12.75 3.40
C LEU A 10 29.64 -13.28 2.09
N CYS A 11 30.06 -12.39 1.18
CA CYS A 11 30.71 -12.80 -0.06
C CYS A 11 32.08 -13.48 0.18
N ALA A 12 32.85 -13.02 1.17
CA ALA A 12 34.13 -13.62 1.51
C ALA A 12 33.97 -15.04 2.08
N VAL A 13 32.97 -15.26 2.96
CA VAL A 13 32.66 -16.58 3.51
C VAL A 13 32.18 -17.53 2.42
N LEU A 14 31.30 -17.08 1.52
CA LEU A 14 30.80 -17.89 0.41
C LEU A 14 31.93 -18.30 -0.56
N LEU A 15 32.84 -17.38 -0.89
CA LEU A 15 34.00 -17.68 -1.74
C LEU A 15 34.95 -18.67 -1.08
N LEU A 16 35.16 -18.58 0.23
CA LEU A 16 36.01 -19.51 0.98
C LEU A 16 35.40 -20.92 1.01
N VAL A 17 34.09 -21.03 1.17
CA VAL A 17 33.36 -22.31 1.15
C VAL A 17 33.42 -22.95 -0.25
N ILE A 18 33.25 -22.18 -1.31
CA ILE A 18 33.34 -22.68 -2.69
C ILE A 18 34.77 -23.14 -3.00
N ALA A 19 35.79 -22.37 -2.61
CA ALA A 19 37.19 -22.75 -2.83
C ALA A 19 37.56 -24.07 -2.13
N ASN A 20 37.06 -24.28 -0.90
CA ASN A 20 37.29 -25.52 -0.16
C ASN A 20 36.54 -26.72 -0.78
N ALA A 21 35.30 -26.53 -1.25
CA ALA A 21 34.54 -27.60 -1.90
C ALA A 21 35.20 -28.05 -3.22
N VAL A 22 35.74 -27.11 -4.00
CA VAL A 22 36.47 -27.41 -5.24
C VAL A 22 37.80 -28.12 -4.96
N ALA A 23 38.54 -27.72 -3.92
CA ALA A 23 39.79 -28.37 -3.54
C ALA A 23 39.57 -29.83 -3.09
N VAL A 24 38.49 -30.11 -2.36
CA VAL A 24 38.11 -31.46 -1.96
C VAL A 24 37.66 -32.29 -3.16
N ALA A 25 36.89 -31.72 -4.10
CA ALA A 25 36.51 -32.43 -5.32
C ALA A 25 37.72 -32.79 -6.20
N PHE A 26 38.76 -31.95 -6.21
CA PHE A 26 40.00 -32.21 -6.94
C PHE A 26 40.86 -33.31 -6.31
N LEU A 27 40.89 -33.39 -4.97
CA LEU A 27 41.66 -34.41 -4.25
C LEU A 27 41.00 -35.80 -4.27
N TYR A 28 39.73 -35.90 -4.62
CA TYR A 28 38.95 -37.15 -4.58
C TYR A 28 38.31 -37.55 -5.93
N SER A 29 38.76 -36.95 -7.05
CA SER A 29 38.31 -37.39 -8.38
C SER A 29 38.92 -38.77 -8.72
N PRO A 30 38.13 -39.79 -9.06
CA PRO A 30 38.66 -41.10 -9.43
C PRO A 30 39.37 -41.01 -10.78
N VAL A 31 40.67 -41.32 -10.80
CA VAL A 31 41.46 -41.48 -12.03
C VAL A 31 40.83 -42.60 -12.86
N LYS A 32 40.28 -42.25 -14.02
CA LYS A 32 39.77 -43.22 -14.98
C LYS A 32 40.97 -43.73 -15.80
N GLU A 33 41.34 -44.98 -15.57
CA GLU A 33 42.46 -45.65 -16.24
C GLU A 33 42.00 -46.09 -17.65
N GLU A 34 42.54 -45.45 -18.69
CA GLU A 34 42.30 -45.82 -20.10
C GLU A 34 43.53 -46.60 -20.61
N ARG A 35 43.32 -47.88 -20.94
CA ARG A 35 44.33 -48.80 -21.48
C ARG A 35 44.62 -48.47 -22.95
N ALA A 36 45.90 -48.27 -23.28
CA ALA A 36 46.42 -48.42 -24.65
C ALA A 36 47.74 -49.22 -24.61
N GLU A 37 47.81 -50.27 -25.42
CA GLU A 37 49.03 -51.04 -25.71
C GLU A 37 50.07 -50.16 -26.44
N LEU A 38 51.34 -50.24 -26.03
CA LEU A 38 52.48 -50.45 -26.93
C LEU A 38 53.76 -50.74 -26.10
N ALA A 39 54.65 -51.53 -26.68
CA ALA A 39 55.72 -52.27 -26.02
C ALA A 39 57.02 -51.50 -25.75
N SER A 40 57.80 -52.11 -24.84
CA SER A 40 59.27 -52.09 -24.66
C SER A 40 59.91 -51.02 -23.77
N GLY A 41 60.69 -51.49 -22.78
CA GLY A 41 61.89 -50.80 -22.31
C GLY A 41 61.93 -50.40 -20.83
N ASP A 42 62.35 -51.35 -20.01
CA ASP A 42 63.10 -51.20 -18.75
C ASP A 42 62.52 -50.49 -17.51
N ALA A 43 62.87 -51.11 -16.38
CA ALA A 43 62.30 -50.96 -15.06
C ALA A 43 62.94 -49.81 -14.25
N ASP A 44 62.11 -49.11 -13.46
CA ASP A 44 62.39 -48.87 -12.04
C ASP A 44 61.08 -48.53 -11.31
N THR A 45 60.56 -49.47 -10.50
CA THR A 45 59.40 -49.27 -9.63
C THR A 45 59.85 -49.32 -8.19
N THR A 46 60.04 -48.15 -7.57
CA THR A 46 60.02 -48.01 -6.11
C THR A 46 58.61 -47.62 -5.68
N ALA A 47 57.90 -48.60 -5.11
CA ALA A 47 56.59 -48.41 -4.52
C ALA A 47 56.66 -47.49 -3.29
N ILE A 48 55.82 -46.45 -3.26
CA ILE A 48 55.50 -45.70 -2.05
C ILE A 48 54.02 -45.96 -1.73
N ASN A 49 53.77 -47.01 -0.96
CA ASN A 49 52.46 -47.24 -0.35
C ASN A 49 52.26 -46.22 0.77
N GLY A 50 51.63 -45.09 0.45
CA GLY A 50 51.11 -44.13 1.42
C GLY A 50 49.73 -44.59 1.92
N VAL A 51 49.70 -45.14 3.13
CA VAL A 51 48.50 -45.48 3.90
C VAL A 51 47.58 -44.25 3.98
N THR A 52 46.46 -44.25 3.26
CA THR A 52 45.35 -43.33 3.54
C THR A 52 44.53 -43.94 4.67
N ASP A 53 44.85 -43.54 5.89
CA ASP A 53 44.15 -44.02 7.07
C ASP A 53 42.68 -43.54 7.02
N SER A 54 41.78 -44.47 6.75
CA SER A 54 40.33 -44.27 6.55
C SER A 54 39.69 -43.51 7.73
N ALA A 55 40.26 -43.64 8.92
CA ALA A 55 39.82 -42.93 10.13
C ALA A 55 40.03 -41.40 10.01
N THR A 56 41.15 -40.95 9.44
CA THR A 56 41.50 -39.53 9.33
C THR A 56 40.69 -38.83 8.25
N ALA A 57 40.40 -39.53 7.14
CA ALA A 57 39.50 -39.05 6.09
C ALA A 57 38.04 -38.94 6.59
N LYS A 58 37.58 -39.91 7.39
CA LYS A 58 36.24 -39.91 7.98
C LYS A 58 36.06 -38.81 9.03
N ALA A 59 37.09 -38.51 9.82
CA ALA A 59 37.10 -37.41 10.78
C ALA A 59 37.09 -36.03 10.09
N ALA A 60 37.86 -35.86 9.01
CA ALA A 60 37.85 -34.65 8.20
C ALA A 60 36.48 -34.40 7.54
N ALA A 61 35.85 -35.45 7.00
CA ALA A 61 34.52 -35.36 6.40
C ALA A 61 33.42 -35.02 7.43
N SER A 62 33.50 -35.60 8.63
CA SER A 62 32.59 -35.30 9.75
C SER A 62 32.70 -33.84 10.21
N THR A 63 33.91 -33.30 10.26
CA THR A 63 34.15 -31.92 10.70
C THR A 63 33.67 -30.91 9.66
N LEU A 64 33.82 -31.23 8.36
CA LEU A 64 33.32 -30.40 7.26
C LEU A 64 31.78 -30.38 7.20
N ALA A 65 31.14 -31.52 7.48
CA ALA A 65 29.67 -31.61 7.55
C ALA A 65 29.12 -30.76 8.70
N ALA A 66 29.74 -30.80 9.89
CA ALA A 66 29.33 -29.97 11.03
C ALA A 66 29.53 -28.47 10.76
N ALA A 67 30.60 -28.09 10.06
CA ALA A 67 30.82 -26.71 9.65
C ALA A 67 29.77 -26.23 8.64
N ALA A 68 29.35 -27.09 7.70
CA ALA A 68 28.29 -26.79 6.74
C ALA A 68 26.92 -26.65 7.41
N GLU A 69 26.60 -27.50 8.39
CA GLU A 69 25.37 -27.42 9.18
C GLU A 69 25.30 -26.10 9.96
N THR A 70 26.39 -25.73 10.64
CA THR A 70 26.50 -24.47 11.40
C THR A 70 26.38 -23.24 10.49
N ALA A 71 27.00 -23.29 9.30
CA ALA A 71 26.86 -22.22 8.30
C ALA A 71 25.41 -22.10 7.80
N LYS A 72 24.74 -23.23 7.57
CA LYS A 72 23.34 -23.27 7.13
C LYS A 72 22.37 -22.71 8.18
N LEU A 73 22.62 -23.02 9.46
CA LEU A 73 21.91 -22.44 10.60
C LEU A 73 22.11 -20.92 10.67
N SER A 74 23.36 -20.45 10.60
CA SER A 74 23.66 -19.01 10.64
C SER A 74 23.07 -18.21 9.45
N LEU A 75 23.01 -18.83 8.27
CA LEU A 75 22.38 -18.25 7.07
C LEU A 75 20.85 -18.24 7.20
N SER A 76 20.27 -19.27 7.84
CA SER A 76 18.83 -19.31 8.11
C SER A 76 18.40 -18.28 9.17
N GLU A 77 19.22 -18.07 10.20
CA GLU A 77 19.01 -17.06 11.24
C GLU A 77 19.17 -15.65 10.68
N SER A 78 20.21 -15.40 9.86
CA SER A 78 20.39 -14.12 9.17
C SER A 78 19.28 -13.84 8.15
N SER A 79 18.75 -14.87 7.48
CA SER A 79 17.61 -14.73 6.56
C SER A 79 16.33 -14.46 7.34
N ALA A 80 16.13 -15.09 8.50
CA ALA A 80 14.99 -14.87 9.37
C ALA A 80 15.02 -13.45 9.97
N GLU A 81 16.17 -12.97 10.45
CA GLU A 81 16.32 -11.58 10.93
C GLU A 81 16.11 -10.55 9.81
N MET A 82 16.55 -10.84 8.57
CA MET A 82 16.27 -9.98 7.42
C MET A 82 14.79 -9.96 7.03
N GLN A 83 14.08 -11.07 7.23
CA GLN A 83 12.65 -11.22 6.90
C GLN A 83 11.74 -10.66 8.01
N GLU A 84 12.19 -10.72 9.26
CA GLU A 84 11.55 -10.10 10.42
C GLU A 84 11.78 -8.57 10.43
N ALA A 85 12.93 -8.08 9.93
CA ALA A 85 13.16 -6.66 9.68
C ALA A 85 12.37 -6.11 8.46
N GLU A 86 11.91 -6.96 7.56
CA GLU A 86 10.98 -6.61 6.46
C GLU A 86 9.50 -6.69 6.91
N THR A 87 9.22 -7.38 8.01
CA THR A 87 7.90 -7.46 8.66
C THR A 87 7.85 -6.62 9.95
N ALA A 88 8.55 -5.49 9.97
CA ALA A 88 8.22 -4.45 10.95
C ALA A 88 6.86 -3.86 10.54
N ALA A 89 5.78 -4.43 11.10
CA ALA A 89 4.43 -3.93 10.95
C ALA A 89 4.41 -2.44 11.28
N ILE A 90 4.26 -1.62 10.23
CA ILE A 90 3.84 -0.23 10.37
C ILE A 90 2.54 -0.32 11.17
N PRO A 91 2.37 0.42 12.30
CA PRO A 91 1.09 0.42 12.98
C PRO A 91 0.04 0.84 11.95
N GLU A 92 -0.84 -0.10 11.59
CA GLU A 92 -2.03 0.15 10.78
C GLU A 92 -2.86 1.15 11.56
N THR A 93 -2.61 2.43 11.32
CA THR A 93 -3.40 3.50 11.90
C THR A 93 -4.73 3.43 11.16
N GLU A 94 -5.72 2.79 11.77
CA GLU A 94 -7.03 2.58 11.18
C GLU A 94 -7.69 3.93 10.87
N VAL A 95 -8.09 4.11 9.61
CA VAL A 95 -8.89 5.27 9.19
C VAL A 95 -10.28 5.11 9.81
N ALA A 96 -10.68 6.06 10.66
CA ALA A 96 -12.04 6.09 11.19
C ALA A 96 -13.03 6.46 10.08
N VAL A 97 -13.86 5.51 9.66
CA VAL A 97 -14.92 5.71 8.66
C VAL A 97 -16.21 6.12 9.38
N PRO A 98 -16.73 7.34 9.19
CA PRO A 98 -17.93 7.78 9.91
C PRO A 98 -19.18 6.99 9.49
N GLU A 99 -19.99 6.52 10.44
CA GLU A 99 -21.22 5.78 10.11
C GLU A 99 -22.48 6.66 10.06
N GLY A 100 -22.36 7.92 10.46
CA GLY A 100 -23.45 8.87 10.61
C GLY A 100 -24.05 8.88 12.03
N PRO A 101 -25.25 9.48 12.23
CA PRO A 101 -26.05 10.14 11.21
C PRO A 101 -25.37 11.36 10.61
N PHE A 102 -25.58 11.59 9.31
CA PHE A 102 -25.12 12.76 8.58
C PHE A 102 -26.19 13.84 8.61
N GLU A 103 -25.85 14.99 9.18
CA GLU A 103 -26.72 16.15 9.16
C GLU A 103 -26.69 16.82 7.79
N VAL A 104 -27.87 17.09 7.22
CA VAL A 104 -28.02 17.71 5.90
C VAL A 104 -29.05 18.83 5.94
N ARG A 105 -28.75 19.96 5.32
CA ARG A 105 -29.69 21.09 5.24
C ARG A 105 -30.75 20.83 4.17
N ASN A 106 -32.02 20.92 4.54
CA ASN A 106 -33.13 20.89 3.61
C ASN A 106 -33.23 22.23 2.86
N CYS A 107 -33.09 22.20 1.54
CA CYS A 107 -33.12 23.42 0.71
C CYS A 107 -34.50 24.09 0.63
N GLY A 108 -35.59 23.37 0.90
CA GLY A 108 -36.95 23.91 0.86
C GLY A 108 -37.41 24.54 2.17
N THR A 109 -36.97 23.99 3.31
CA THR A 109 -37.40 24.44 4.65
C THR A 109 -36.31 25.17 5.44
N GLY A 110 -35.04 25.03 5.04
CA GLY A 110 -33.87 25.55 5.75
C GLY A 110 -33.48 24.75 7.00
N LYS A 111 -34.29 23.79 7.43
CA LYS A 111 -34.05 22.94 8.62
C LYS A 111 -33.02 21.85 8.34
N ILE A 112 -32.54 21.20 9.41
CA ILE A 112 -31.61 20.08 9.34
C ILE A 112 -32.41 18.77 9.35
N ASN A 113 -32.14 17.93 8.37
CA ASN A 113 -32.55 16.53 8.31
C ASN A 113 -31.35 15.67 8.73
N SER A 114 -31.61 14.42 9.10
CA SER A 114 -30.56 13.42 9.34
C SER A 114 -30.64 12.31 8.31
N ILE A 115 -29.49 11.85 7.82
CA ILE A 115 -29.38 10.66 6.98
C ILE A 115 -28.54 9.63 7.72
N SER A 116 -29.01 8.39 7.82
CA SER A 116 -28.27 7.30 8.45
C SER A 116 -28.49 6.01 7.68
N GLN A 117 -27.50 5.12 7.70
CA GLN A 117 -27.66 3.78 7.16
C GLN A 117 -28.20 2.83 8.23
N ARG A 118 -29.09 1.93 7.82
CA ARG A 118 -29.68 0.87 8.65
C ARG A 118 -28.83 -0.41 8.59
N GLU A 119 -29.12 -1.36 9.47
CA GLU A 119 -28.49 -2.69 9.50
C GLU A 119 -28.70 -3.50 8.21
N ASP A 120 -29.82 -3.26 7.50
CA ASP A 120 -30.13 -3.86 6.21
C ASP A 120 -29.49 -3.12 5.01
N PHE A 121 -28.52 -2.24 5.29
CA PHE A 121 -27.85 -1.33 4.37
C PHE A 121 -28.74 -0.26 3.73
N SER A 122 -30.03 -0.18 4.07
CA SER A 122 -30.88 0.88 3.54
C SER A 122 -30.46 2.25 4.09
N LEU A 123 -30.29 3.23 3.20
CA LEU A 123 -30.08 4.62 3.56
C LEU A 123 -31.42 5.28 3.87
N GLU A 124 -31.57 5.86 5.05
CA GLU A 124 -32.81 6.46 5.54
C GLU A 124 -32.60 7.95 5.79
N MET A 125 -33.56 8.78 5.37
CA MET A 125 -33.62 10.19 5.79
C MET A 125 -34.76 10.42 6.77
N LYS A 126 -34.48 11.19 7.81
CA LYS A 126 -35.45 11.71 8.77
C LYS A 126 -35.48 13.23 8.79
N ASP A 127 -36.65 13.80 9.07
CA ASP A 127 -36.81 15.23 9.35
C ASP A 127 -36.30 15.61 10.75
N GLU A 128 -36.42 16.89 11.13
CA GLU A 128 -35.97 17.37 12.44
C GLU A 128 -36.74 16.76 13.64
N LYS A 129 -37.86 16.09 13.38
CA LYS A 129 -38.71 15.44 14.39
C LYS A 129 -38.50 13.92 14.43
N GLY A 130 -37.60 13.39 13.60
CA GLY A 130 -37.35 11.95 13.47
C GLY A 130 -38.33 11.21 12.56
N THR A 131 -39.21 11.92 11.83
CA THR A 131 -40.13 11.32 10.87
C THR A 131 -39.36 10.86 9.64
N VAL A 132 -39.51 9.58 9.26
CA VAL A 132 -38.88 9.05 8.04
C VAL A 132 -39.49 9.73 6.81
N LEU A 133 -38.64 10.35 6.00
CA LEU A 133 -39.02 11.01 4.77
C LEU A 133 -38.92 10.06 3.56
N TRP A 134 -37.85 9.25 3.52
CA TRP A 134 -37.64 8.23 2.49
C TRP A 134 -36.59 7.22 2.93
N THR A 135 -36.53 6.11 2.20
CA THR A 135 -35.52 5.05 2.36
C THR A 135 -35.07 4.55 0.98
N TYR A 136 -33.78 4.23 0.85
CA TYR A 136 -33.19 3.71 -0.38
C TYR A 136 -32.29 2.50 -0.08
N ALA A 137 -32.60 1.34 -0.65
CA ALA A 137 -31.83 0.12 -0.43
C ALA A 137 -30.47 0.18 -1.15
N LEU A 138 -29.39 -0.21 -0.46
CA LEU A 138 -28.03 -0.27 -1.00
C LEU A 138 -27.49 -1.70 -0.93
N PRO A 139 -26.52 -2.04 -1.80
CA PRO A 139 -25.89 -3.37 -1.78
C PRO A 139 -24.91 -3.58 -0.63
N GLY A 140 -24.57 -2.53 0.13
CA GLY A 140 -23.61 -2.60 1.22
C GLY A 140 -23.44 -1.27 1.96
N MET A 141 -22.44 -1.20 2.83
CA MET A 141 -22.15 0.01 3.59
C MET A 141 -21.70 1.17 2.70
N ILE A 142 -22.09 2.39 3.06
CA ILE A 142 -21.51 3.59 2.43
C ILE A 142 -20.08 3.82 2.93
N CYS A 143 -19.24 4.46 2.12
CA CYS A 143 -17.84 4.78 2.45
C CYS A 143 -17.71 6.00 3.38
N GLY A 144 -18.64 6.13 4.32
CA GLY A 144 -18.62 6.98 5.49
C GLY A 144 -18.79 8.49 5.34
N ARG A 145 -18.99 9.04 4.15
CA ARG A 145 -19.37 10.46 4.00
C ARG A 145 -20.53 10.64 3.03
N LEU A 146 -21.20 11.78 3.20
CA LEU A 146 -22.29 12.23 2.36
C LEU A 146 -22.14 13.73 2.12
N ALA A 147 -22.04 14.11 0.84
CA ALA A 147 -21.90 15.49 0.43
C ALA A 147 -23.22 16.03 -0.16
N GLN A 148 -23.50 17.31 0.12
CA GLN A 148 -24.63 18.03 -0.47
C GLN A 148 -24.15 18.83 -1.69
N ILE A 149 -24.74 18.58 -2.86
CA ILE A 149 -24.39 19.26 -4.12
C ILE A 149 -25.63 19.82 -4.84
N ASP A 150 -25.46 20.89 -5.62
CA ASP A 150 -26.47 21.42 -6.55
C ASP A 150 -26.13 20.97 -7.98
N TYR A 151 -26.38 19.70 -8.26
CA TYR A 151 -26.03 19.04 -9.52
C TYR A 151 -26.72 19.68 -10.74
N TYR A 152 -27.95 20.16 -10.56
CA TYR A 152 -28.75 20.75 -11.63
C TYR A 152 -28.60 22.28 -11.75
N ALA A 153 -27.73 22.89 -10.95
CA ALA A 153 -27.54 24.34 -10.89
C ALA A 153 -28.86 25.13 -10.73
N ASN A 154 -29.78 24.60 -9.91
CA ASN A 154 -31.12 25.16 -9.72
C ASN A 154 -31.45 25.41 -8.25
N ARG A 155 -30.43 25.39 -7.38
CA ARG A 155 -30.50 25.54 -5.92
C ARG A 155 -31.25 24.42 -5.21
N LYS A 156 -31.59 23.33 -5.91
CA LYS A 156 -32.12 22.11 -5.28
C LYS A 156 -30.96 21.18 -5.01
N ILE A 157 -30.90 20.69 -3.78
CA ILE A 157 -29.77 19.88 -3.33
C ILE A 157 -30.02 18.40 -3.60
N GLN A 158 -28.93 17.71 -3.96
CA GLN A 158 -28.81 16.27 -4.08
C GLN A 158 -27.74 15.76 -3.08
N TYR A 159 -27.80 14.47 -2.78
CA TYR A 159 -26.93 13.81 -1.81
C TYR A 159 -25.98 12.85 -2.53
N LEU A 160 -24.71 13.21 -2.56
CA LEU A 160 -23.63 12.48 -3.19
C LEU A 160 -22.94 11.60 -2.14
N PHE A 161 -22.84 10.30 -2.39
CA PHE A 161 -22.15 9.37 -1.50
C PHE A 161 -21.59 8.20 -2.30
N ILE A 162 -20.78 7.34 -1.66
CA ILE A 162 -20.15 6.19 -2.31
C ILE A 162 -20.53 4.92 -1.55
N CYS A 163 -20.78 3.83 -2.28
CA CYS A 163 -20.92 2.49 -1.73
C CYS A 163 -20.03 1.54 -2.56
N GLY A 164 -19.02 0.96 -1.91
CA GLY A 164 -17.98 0.16 -2.56
C GLY A 164 -17.19 0.98 -3.60
N SER A 165 -17.37 0.66 -4.88
CA SER A 165 -16.74 1.33 -6.01
C SER A 165 -17.71 2.20 -6.83
N SER A 166 -18.90 2.49 -6.28
CA SER A 166 -19.97 3.16 -7.02
C SER A 166 -20.33 4.48 -6.36
N LEU A 167 -20.28 5.56 -7.13
CA LEU A 167 -20.72 6.90 -6.76
C LEU A 167 -22.22 7.01 -6.99
N TYR A 168 -22.97 7.37 -5.96
CA TYR A 168 -24.42 7.54 -5.97
C TYR A 168 -24.79 9.00 -5.81
N LEU A 169 -25.93 9.37 -6.42
CA LEU A 169 -26.51 10.69 -6.26
C LEU A 169 -28.03 10.56 -6.13
N LEU A 170 -28.54 10.81 -4.92
CA LEU A 170 -29.99 10.83 -4.65
C LEU A 170 -30.52 12.26 -4.67
N ASP A 171 -31.73 12.45 -5.17
CA ASP A 171 -32.45 13.71 -5.04
C ASP A 171 -33.02 13.90 -3.62
N ARG A 172 -33.64 15.07 -3.39
CA ARG A 172 -34.23 15.40 -2.09
C ARG A 172 -35.36 14.45 -1.62
N LEU A 173 -35.93 13.68 -2.54
CA LEU A 173 -37.02 12.72 -2.29
C LEU A 173 -36.50 11.27 -2.18
N GLY A 174 -35.18 11.06 -2.26
CA GLY A 174 -34.58 9.73 -2.19
C GLY A 174 -34.57 8.98 -3.53
N HIS A 175 -34.88 9.64 -4.64
CA HIS A 175 -34.80 9.01 -5.97
C HIS A 175 -33.40 9.13 -6.56
N ILE A 176 -32.96 8.08 -7.26
CA ILE A 176 -31.69 8.10 -7.98
C ILE A 176 -31.72 9.12 -9.11
N VAL A 177 -30.68 9.96 -9.18
CA VAL A 177 -30.51 10.93 -10.26
C VAL A 177 -30.10 10.20 -11.54
N LYS A 178 -30.67 10.61 -12.68
CA LYS A 178 -30.35 10.02 -13.99
C LYS A 178 -28.85 10.05 -14.26
N GLY A 179 -28.30 8.90 -14.64
CA GLY A 179 -26.87 8.72 -14.89
C GLY A 179 -26.08 8.15 -13.71
N PHE A 180 -26.74 7.97 -12.55
CA PHE A 180 -26.17 7.32 -11.37
C PHE A 180 -26.83 5.94 -11.13
N PRO A 181 -26.14 5.01 -10.45
CA PRO A 181 -24.76 5.13 -9.95
C PRO A 181 -23.72 5.15 -11.07
N VAL A 182 -22.56 5.73 -10.76
CA VAL A 182 -21.39 5.81 -11.64
C VAL A 182 -20.28 4.94 -11.07
N GLN A 183 -19.67 4.13 -11.91
CA GLN A 183 -18.57 3.25 -11.52
C GLN A 183 -17.25 4.03 -11.41
N LEU A 184 -16.55 3.86 -10.29
CA LEU A 184 -15.19 4.36 -10.07
C LEU A 184 -14.17 3.28 -10.42
N SER A 185 -12.95 3.70 -10.74
CA SER A 185 -11.85 2.78 -11.09
C SER A 185 -11.21 2.07 -9.89
N SER A 186 -11.58 2.46 -8.67
CA SER A 186 -10.96 2.01 -7.42
C SER A 186 -12.02 1.71 -6.38
N GLU A 187 -11.71 0.79 -5.47
CA GLU A 187 -12.54 0.54 -4.29
C GLU A 187 -12.27 1.60 -3.22
N VAL A 188 -13.33 2.27 -2.76
CA VAL A 188 -13.23 3.42 -1.87
C VAL A 188 -13.33 2.98 -0.42
N LEU A 189 -12.38 3.45 0.41
CA LEU A 189 -12.39 3.28 1.85
C LEU A 189 -13.20 4.40 2.52
N LEU A 190 -12.90 5.65 2.17
CA LEU A 190 -13.51 6.84 2.76
C LEU A 190 -13.80 7.88 1.68
N GLY A 191 -15.00 8.45 1.71
CA GLY A 191 -15.43 9.47 0.76
C GLY A 191 -16.96 9.57 0.64
N PRO A 192 -17.45 10.56 -0.12
CA PRO A 192 -16.69 11.60 -0.82
C PRO A 192 -16.55 12.89 0.00
N ASP A 193 -15.52 13.67 -0.31
CA ASP A 193 -15.58 15.15 -0.18
C ASP A 193 -15.73 15.76 -1.58
N ALA A 194 -16.63 16.73 -1.72
CA ALA A 194 -16.99 17.32 -3.01
C ALA A 194 -16.77 18.83 -3.03
N TYR A 195 -16.02 19.32 -4.03
CA TYR A 195 -15.64 20.73 -4.14
C TYR A 195 -15.99 21.29 -5.52
N ASP A 196 -16.73 22.40 -5.56
CA ASP A 196 -16.96 23.18 -6.79
C ASP A 196 -16.09 24.44 -6.80
N PHE A 197 -14.80 24.27 -7.11
CA PHE A 197 -13.85 25.38 -7.23
C PHE A 197 -14.22 26.38 -8.33
N SER A 198 -15.01 25.95 -9.32
CA SER A 198 -15.37 26.79 -10.46
C SER A 198 -16.62 27.64 -10.22
N GLY A 199 -17.43 27.31 -9.22
CA GLY A 199 -18.78 27.85 -9.03
C GLY A 199 -19.75 27.52 -10.17
N ALA A 200 -19.38 26.61 -11.08
CA ALA A 200 -20.13 26.26 -12.29
C ALA A 200 -20.69 24.83 -12.22
N GLY A 201 -20.77 24.22 -11.04
CA GLY A 201 -21.25 22.87 -10.83
C GLY A 201 -20.27 21.79 -11.32
N ARG A 202 -18.99 22.13 -11.51
CA ARG A 202 -17.95 21.17 -11.90
C ARG A 202 -17.26 20.65 -10.64
N TYR A 203 -17.92 19.69 -10.02
CA TYR A 203 -17.46 19.10 -8.77
C TYR A 203 -16.21 18.24 -8.95
N ASN A 204 -15.29 18.38 -7.99
CA ASN A 204 -14.09 17.57 -7.81
C ASN A 204 -14.31 16.73 -6.55
N ILE A 205 -14.28 15.42 -6.73
CA ILE A 205 -14.68 14.43 -5.73
C ILE A 205 -13.42 13.76 -5.22
N MET A 206 -13.04 14.07 -3.99
CA MET A 206 -11.90 13.47 -3.32
C MET A 206 -12.31 12.19 -2.61
N VAL A 207 -11.53 11.13 -2.81
CA VAL A 207 -11.71 9.84 -2.15
C VAL A 207 -10.37 9.29 -1.65
N LEU A 208 -10.42 8.56 -0.56
CA LEU A 208 -9.34 7.69 -0.08
C LEU A 208 -9.73 6.25 -0.41
N ASN A 209 -8.91 5.60 -1.23
CA ASN A 209 -9.12 4.23 -1.69
C ASN A 209 -8.60 3.21 -0.67
N ARG A 210 -9.04 1.95 -0.77
CA ARG A 210 -8.57 0.87 0.09
C ARG A 210 -7.08 0.54 -0.08
N ASP A 211 -6.48 0.85 -1.23
CA ASP A 211 -5.04 0.71 -1.46
C ASP A 211 -4.21 1.86 -0.85
N GLY A 212 -4.84 2.74 -0.07
CA GLY A 212 -4.22 3.92 0.56
C GLY A 212 -3.96 5.07 -0.40
N SER A 213 -4.29 4.92 -1.69
CA SER A 213 -4.19 6.03 -2.64
C SER A 213 -5.35 7.01 -2.48
N ILE A 214 -5.06 8.28 -2.75
CA ILE A 214 -6.06 9.34 -2.76
C ILE A 214 -6.22 9.81 -4.20
N ASP A 215 -7.47 9.82 -4.64
CA ASP A 215 -7.83 10.17 -6.00
C ASP A 215 -8.91 11.24 -6.08
N MET A 216 -8.87 11.99 -7.18
CA MET A 216 -9.88 12.97 -7.56
C MET A 216 -10.66 12.45 -8.76
N TYR A 217 -11.99 12.48 -8.65
CA TYR A 217 -12.91 12.15 -9.73
C TYR A 217 -13.84 13.33 -10.04
N ASN A 218 -14.39 13.36 -11.25
CA ASN A 218 -15.55 14.19 -11.56
C ASN A 218 -16.86 13.41 -11.30
N LEU A 219 -18.01 14.05 -11.50
CA LEU A 219 -19.33 13.42 -11.34
C LEU A 219 -19.64 12.29 -12.34
N LYS A 220 -18.81 12.11 -13.38
CA LYS A 220 -18.87 10.97 -14.31
C LYS A 220 -17.93 9.83 -13.91
N GLY A 221 -17.29 9.92 -12.74
CA GLY A 221 -16.36 8.90 -12.24
C GLY A 221 -15.03 8.89 -12.98
N GLU A 222 -14.75 9.94 -13.74
CA GLU A 222 -13.52 10.07 -14.51
C GLU A 222 -12.50 10.88 -13.71
N ARG A 223 -11.27 10.41 -13.73
CA ARG A 223 -10.13 11.14 -13.17
C ARG A 223 -9.64 12.19 -14.17
N PRO A 224 -9.43 13.46 -13.76
CA PRO A 224 -8.81 14.45 -14.64
C PRO A 224 -7.45 13.95 -15.13
N ALA A 225 -7.13 14.12 -16.42
CA ALA A 225 -5.85 13.64 -16.97
C ALA A 225 -4.62 14.28 -16.29
N SER A 226 -4.77 15.47 -15.73
CA SER A 226 -3.73 16.16 -14.96
C SER A 226 -3.58 15.64 -13.53
N TRP A 227 -4.53 14.85 -13.02
CA TRP A 227 -4.50 14.35 -11.65
C TRP A 227 -3.46 13.25 -11.50
N LYS A 228 -2.53 13.46 -10.58
CA LYS A 228 -1.58 12.46 -10.12
C LYS A 228 -2.08 11.87 -8.81
N SER A 229 -2.41 10.57 -8.80
CA SER A 229 -2.80 9.86 -7.59
C SER A 229 -1.79 10.11 -6.47
N ILE A 230 -2.30 10.56 -5.33
CA ILE A 230 -1.49 10.77 -4.13
C ILE A 230 -1.31 9.41 -3.46
N ARG A 231 -0.06 9.01 -3.23
CA ARG A 231 0.31 7.82 -2.47
C ARG A 231 1.32 8.24 -1.41
N PRO A 232 0.85 8.59 -0.20
CA PRO A 232 1.76 8.97 0.88
C PRO A 232 2.56 7.73 1.32
N ALA A 233 3.81 7.94 1.74
CA ALA A 233 4.67 6.85 2.22
C ALA A 233 4.19 6.27 3.56
N GLU A 234 3.51 7.10 4.36
CA GLU A 234 2.80 6.72 5.58
C GLU A 234 1.30 6.74 5.28
N ALA A 235 0.53 5.82 5.87
CA ALA A 235 -0.90 5.74 5.63
C ALA A 235 -1.60 7.06 5.99
N ALA A 236 -2.50 7.50 5.11
CA ALA A 236 -3.37 8.64 5.40
C ALA A 236 -4.39 8.24 6.46
N ILE A 237 -4.62 9.10 7.45
CA ILE A 237 -5.62 8.87 8.51
C ILE A 237 -7.01 9.42 8.17
N GLY A 238 -7.18 9.95 6.95
CA GLY A 238 -8.42 10.55 6.49
C GLY A 238 -8.32 11.11 5.08
N LEU A 239 -9.38 11.79 4.64
CA LEU A 239 -9.37 12.53 3.37
C LEU A 239 -8.44 13.73 3.44
N PRO A 240 -7.95 14.21 2.27
CA PRO A 240 -7.19 15.45 2.23
C PRO A 240 -8.03 16.65 2.64
N GLU A 241 -7.42 17.53 3.41
CA GLU A 241 -7.99 18.82 3.76
C GLU A 241 -7.59 19.86 2.72
N LEU A 242 -8.56 20.69 2.33
CA LEU A 242 -8.33 21.80 1.44
C LEU A 242 -7.66 22.95 2.21
N LEU A 243 -6.48 23.37 1.72
CA LEU A 243 -5.79 24.56 2.20
C LEU A 243 -5.73 25.60 1.09
N GLU A 244 -6.21 26.82 1.35
CA GLU A 244 -6.22 27.92 0.38
C GLU A 244 -5.43 29.13 0.87
N LYS A 245 -4.67 29.75 -0.04
CA LYS A 245 -3.96 31.00 0.20
C LYS A 245 -3.93 31.82 -1.09
N GLY A 246 -4.67 32.92 -1.11
CA GLY A 246 -4.85 33.72 -2.32
C GLY A 246 -5.60 32.96 -3.41
N ASN A 247 -4.98 32.78 -4.58
CA ASN A 247 -5.55 32.06 -5.72
C ASN A 247 -5.02 30.63 -5.89
N ARG A 248 -4.38 30.10 -4.84
CA ARG A 248 -3.79 28.76 -4.85
C ARG A 248 -4.46 27.88 -3.81
N SER A 249 -4.63 26.63 -4.18
CA SER A 249 -5.21 25.57 -3.36
C SER A 249 -4.25 24.39 -3.30
N TRP A 250 -4.14 23.81 -2.11
CA TRP A 250 -3.32 22.64 -1.80
C TRP A 250 -4.16 21.61 -1.05
N TRP A 251 -3.67 20.39 -1.05
CA TRP A 251 -4.22 19.27 -0.29
C TRP A 251 -3.28 18.95 0.86
N VAL A 252 -3.79 19.00 2.09
CA VAL A 252 -3.10 18.54 3.28
C VAL A 252 -3.55 17.13 3.58
N VAL A 253 -2.64 16.17 3.50
CA VAL A 253 -2.89 14.78 3.87
C VAL A 253 -2.18 14.53 5.20
N ARG A 254 -2.95 14.16 6.23
CA ARG A 254 -2.38 13.79 7.53
C ARG A 254 -2.07 12.30 7.60
N SER A 255 -0.93 11.96 8.19
CA SER A 255 -0.59 10.63 8.69
C SER A 255 -0.53 10.66 10.22
N SER A 256 -0.17 9.55 10.87
CA SER A 256 0.06 9.51 12.32
C SER A 256 1.22 10.41 12.77
N GLU A 257 2.19 10.69 11.89
CA GLU A 257 3.43 11.41 12.24
C GLU A 257 3.53 12.79 11.59
N LYS A 258 2.94 12.98 10.40
CA LYS A 258 3.23 14.11 9.52
C LYS A 258 2.00 14.69 8.85
N SER A 259 2.11 15.96 8.51
CA SER A 259 1.25 16.61 7.52
C SER A 259 1.99 16.72 6.20
N LEU A 260 1.43 16.13 5.15
CA LEU A 260 1.98 16.12 3.80
C LEU A 260 1.17 17.09 2.94
N VAL A 261 1.85 18.04 2.30
CA VAL A 261 1.23 19.03 1.42
C VAL A 261 1.45 18.64 -0.04
N TYR A 262 0.36 18.59 -0.79
CA TYR A 262 0.33 18.34 -2.21
C TYR A 262 -0.27 19.54 -2.93
N GLY A 263 0.20 19.82 -4.15
CA GLY A 263 -0.44 20.79 -5.03
C GLY A 263 -1.81 20.29 -5.47
N PHE A 264 -2.62 21.19 -6.04
CA PHE A 264 -3.99 20.91 -6.46
C PHE A 264 -4.14 19.65 -7.33
N TYR A 265 -3.15 19.32 -8.17
CA TYR A 265 -3.18 18.15 -9.06
C TYR A 265 -2.47 16.92 -8.49
N GLY A 266 -2.20 16.88 -7.18
CA GLY A 266 -1.63 15.72 -6.49
C GLY A 266 -0.10 15.59 -6.57
N ASN A 267 0.60 16.62 -7.04
CA ASN A 267 2.06 16.67 -6.97
C ASN A 267 2.53 16.98 -5.54
N PHE A 268 3.44 16.18 -4.98
CA PHE A 268 4.02 16.45 -3.66
C PHE A 268 4.75 17.80 -3.63
N VAL A 269 4.57 18.55 -2.54
CA VAL A 269 5.21 19.86 -2.31
C VAL A 269 6.18 19.78 -1.14
N LYS A 270 5.67 19.49 0.07
CA LYS A 270 6.47 19.51 1.31
C LYS A 270 5.80 18.68 2.40
N SER A 271 6.56 18.25 3.41
CA SER A 271 6.06 17.58 4.62
C SER A 271 6.45 18.35 5.88
N PHE A 272 5.60 18.28 6.91
CA PHE A 272 5.75 18.91 8.21
C PHE A 272 5.52 17.88 9.32
N VAL A 273 6.13 18.09 10.48
CA VAL A 273 5.73 17.40 11.72
C VAL A 273 4.72 18.30 12.44
N GLY A 274 3.52 17.79 12.73
CA GLY A 274 2.41 18.59 13.26
C GLY A 274 1.64 19.37 12.18
N GLU A 275 0.97 20.46 12.57
CA GLU A 275 0.14 21.29 11.67
C GLU A 275 0.98 22.06 10.64
N PRO A 276 0.61 22.06 9.34
CA PRO A 276 1.34 22.80 8.33
C PRO A 276 1.14 24.31 8.53
N LEU A 277 2.24 25.03 8.72
CA LEU A 277 2.21 26.48 8.82
C LEU A 277 1.99 27.10 7.43
N VAL A 278 0.82 27.68 7.19
CA VAL A 278 0.40 28.32 5.92
C VAL A 278 1.41 29.37 5.42
N ASN A 279 2.20 29.96 6.32
CA ASN A 279 3.25 30.92 5.99
C ASN A 279 4.47 30.31 5.30
N GLU A 280 4.67 29.00 5.37
CA GLU A 280 5.79 28.30 4.72
C GLU A 280 5.49 27.81 3.30
N LEU A 281 4.25 27.98 2.83
CA LEU A 281 3.84 27.70 1.45
C LEU A 281 3.95 29.00 0.64
N ASN A 282 5.00 29.08 -0.18
CA ASN A 282 5.31 30.19 -1.09
C ASN A 282 5.24 29.72 -2.55
#